data_AF-D2PXQ0-F1
#
_entry.id   AF-D2PXQ0-F1
#
_cell.length_a   1.000
_cell.length_b   1.000
_cell.length_c   1.000
_cell.angle_alpha   90.00
_cell.angle_beta   90.00
_cell.angle_gamma   90.00
#
_symmetry.space_group_name_H-M   'P 1'
#
loop_
_entity.id
_entity.type
_entity.pdbx_description
1 polymer ?
#
loop_
_entity_poly.entity_id
_entity_poly.type
_entity_poly.pdbx_seq_one_letter_code
_entity_poly.pdbx_strand_id
1 'polypeptide(L)'
;MVMMTGSLAVRGTVVWLTPQQGGRVSGPPEPDYDYDYTATAYLPPRTAEDGQVGIALRGFAPGAWRAVAEGILVPGQGHRAQQVVPGCIVVVTEGVRPVALFTVEEVSALAADGTAVAEPRAADTSITGLTADAPYRHSTAAARWTTPETAAVS
;
A
#
# COMPACT_ATOMS: atom_id res chain seq x y z
N MET A 1 2.52 2.91 -11.29
CA MET A 1 1.21 2.37 -10.84
C MET A 1 1.04 1.05 -11.53
N VAL A 2 0.77 -0.04 -10.80
CA VAL A 2 0.73 -1.38 -11.39
C VAL A 2 -0.59 -2.07 -11.06
N MET A 3 -1.22 -2.66 -12.07
CA MET A 3 -2.38 -3.53 -11.89
C MET A 3 -1.91 -4.94 -11.51
N MET A 4 -2.41 -5.45 -10.41
CA MET A 4 -2.08 -6.78 -9.88
C MET A 4 -2.86 -7.88 -10.62
N THR A 5 -2.43 -8.19 -11.84
CA THR A 5 -2.95 -9.32 -12.64
C THR A 5 -2.12 -10.59 -12.44
N GLY A 6 -0.88 -10.43 -11.96
CA GLY A 6 0.05 -11.46 -11.50
C GLY A 6 0.78 -10.99 -10.25
N SER A 7 1.90 -11.64 -9.92
CA SER A 7 2.70 -11.25 -8.75
C SER A 7 3.40 -9.91 -8.95
N LEU A 8 3.62 -9.18 -7.86
CA LEU A 8 4.32 -7.89 -7.85
C LEU A 8 5.51 -7.97 -6.91
N ALA A 9 6.65 -7.44 -7.34
CA ALA A 9 7.74 -7.09 -6.44
C ALA A 9 7.41 -5.74 -5.80
N VAL A 10 7.62 -5.64 -4.49
CA VAL A 10 7.42 -4.41 -3.73
C VAL A 10 8.61 -4.15 -2.83
N ARG A 11 8.91 -2.87 -2.62
CA ARG A 11 9.87 -2.41 -1.61
C ARG A 11 9.18 -1.37 -0.75
N GLY A 12 9.51 -1.33 0.53
CA GLY A 12 8.88 -0.38 1.43
C GLY A 12 9.25 -0.58 2.88
N THR A 13 8.41 -0.04 3.76
CA THR A 13 8.61 -0.09 5.21
C THR A 13 7.56 -0.99 5.86
N VAL A 14 7.99 -2.01 6.59
CA VAL A 14 7.14 -2.81 7.48
C VAL A 14 7.14 -2.22 8.88
N VAL A 15 5.96 -2.17 9.51
CA VAL A 15 5.76 -1.85 10.91
C VAL A 15 4.97 -2.98 11.56
N TRP A 16 5.58 -3.68 12.51
CA TRP A 16 4.94 -4.74 13.27
C TRP A 16 4.07 -4.15 14.38
N LEU A 17 2.85 -4.65 14.52
CA LEU A 17 1.92 -4.20 15.53
C LEU A 17 2.32 -4.75 16.90
N THR A 18 2.28 -3.89 17.91
CA THR A 18 2.45 -4.30 19.30
C THR A 18 1.27 -5.15 19.78
N PRO A 19 1.41 -5.92 20.87
CA PRO A 19 0.29 -6.67 21.45
C PRO A 19 -0.93 -5.79 21.77
N GLN A 20 -0.70 -4.56 22.22
CA GLN A 20 -1.74 -3.59 22.54
C GLN A 20 -2.49 -3.09 21.30
N GLN A 21 -1.87 -3.18 20.12
CA GLN A 21 -2.49 -2.88 18.83
C GLN A 21 -3.11 -4.13 18.18
N GLY A 22 -3.14 -5.27 18.90
CA GLY A 22 -3.67 -6.54 18.39
C GLY A 22 -2.65 -7.41 17.65
N GLY A 23 -1.37 -7.04 17.67
CA GLY A 23 -0.29 -7.78 17.03
C GLY A 23 0.24 -8.97 17.86
N ARG A 24 1.44 -9.44 17.51
CA ARG A 24 2.04 -10.63 18.12
C ARG A 24 2.52 -10.35 19.54
N VAL A 25 2.15 -11.24 20.47
CA VAL A 25 2.71 -11.22 21.84
C VAL A 25 4.21 -11.53 21.85
N SER A 26 4.68 -12.33 20.88
CA SER A 26 6.10 -12.64 20.72
C SER A 26 6.96 -11.46 20.27
N GLY A 27 6.35 -10.34 19.83
CA GLY A 27 7.04 -9.28 19.12
C GLY A 27 7.23 -9.57 17.62
N PRO A 28 8.03 -8.73 16.93
CA PRO A 28 8.31 -8.85 15.51
C PRO A 28 8.91 -10.22 15.16
N PRO A 29 8.72 -10.71 13.93
CA PRO A 29 9.41 -11.90 13.47
C PRO A 29 10.93 -11.73 13.51
N GLU A 30 11.61 -12.82 13.85
CA GLU A 30 13.05 -13.01 13.70
C GLU A 30 13.27 -14.09 12.63
N PRO A 31 12.99 -13.82 11.34
CA PRO A 31 13.33 -14.79 10.32
C PRO A 31 14.84 -14.98 10.30
N ASP A 32 15.31 -16.23 10.21
CA ASP A 32 16.70 -16.46 9.88
C ASP A 32 17.00 -15.85 8.51
N TYR A 33 18.24 -15.43 8.26
CA TYR A 33 18.64 -14.73 7.04
C TYR A 33 18.27 -15.47 5.74
N ASP A 34 18.05 -16.78 5.81
CA ASP A 34 17.73 -17.64 4.66
C ASP A 34 16.22 -17.83 4.42
N TYR A 35 15.33 -17.29 5.27
CA TYR A 35 13.88 -17.50 5.15
C TYR A 35 13.10 -16.20 4.98
N ASP A 36 12.23 -16.16 3.96
CA ASP A 36 11.24 -15.10 3.77
C ASP A 36 10.11 -15.25 4.82
N TYR A 37 9.69 -14.14 5.45
CA TYR A 37 8.47 -14.13 6.25
C TYR A 37 7.26 -14.16 5.32
N THR A 38 6.48 -15.25 5.36
CA THR A 38 5.30 -15.42 4.50
C THR A 38 4.01 -15.33 5.31
N ALA A 39 3.03 -14.60 4.78
CA ALA A 39 1.76 -14.35 5.43
C ALA A 39 0.63 -14.09 4.43
N THR A 40 -0.60 -14.08 4.91
CA THR A 40 -1.71 -13.47 4.18
C THR A 40 -1.70 -11.97 4.40
N ALA A 41 -2.31 -11.23 3.50
CA ALA A 41 -2.47 -9.80 3.61
C ALA A 41 -3.70 -9.33 2.83
N TYR A 42 -4.08 -8.08 3.01
CA TYR A 42 -5.07 -7.42 2.17
C TYR A 42 -4.68 -5.96 1.92
N LEU A 43 -5.21 -5.39 0.85
CA LEU A 43 -5.03 -3.98 0.52
C LEU A 43 -6.40 -3.28 0.64
N PRO A 44 -6.56 -2.28 1.54
CA PRO A 44 -7.77 -1.49 1.63
C PRO A 44 -8.21 -0.91 0.27
N PRO A 45 -9.53 -0.80 0.01
CA PRO A 45 -10.64 -0.97 0.96
C PRO A 45 -11.07 -2.43 1.19
N ARG A 46 -10.34 -3.43 0.64
CA ARG A 46 -10.60 -4.84 0.96
C ARG A 46 -10.31 -5.13 2.43
N THR A 47 -10.87 -6.23 2.91
CA THR A 47 -10.68 -6.75 4.26
C THR A 47 -10.08 -8.15 4.22
N ALA A 48 -9.76 -8.68 5.41
CA ALA A 48 -9.22 -10.02 5.53
C ALA A 48 -10.20 -11.11 5.05
N GLU A 49 -11.50 -10.82 4.99
CA GLU A 49 -12.55 -11.76 4.63
C GLU A 49 -12.84 -11.80 3.12
N ASP A 50 -12.70 -10.67 2.43
CA ASP A 50 -13.22 -10.48 1.06
C ASP A 50 -12.16 -10.11 0.01
N GLY A 51 -10.90 -9.95 0.41
CA GLY A 51 -9.81 -9.66 -0.51
C GLY A 51 -8.45 -9.96 0.08
N GLN A 52 -7.97 -11.18 -0.16
CA GLN A 52 -6.66 -11.63 0.31
C GLN A 52 -5.63 -11.66 -0.83
N VAL A 53 -4.41 -11.27 -0.48
CA VAL A 53 -3.18 -11.51 -1.23
C VAL A 53 -2.22 -12.29 -0.33
N GLY A 54 -1.34 -13.08 -0.92
CA GLY A 54 -0.15 -13.57 -0.23
C GLY A 54 0.91 -12.48 -0.20
N ILE A 55 1.69 -12.41 0.88
CA ILE A 55 2.89 -11.58 0.95
C ILE A 55 4.07 -12.41 1.47
N ALA A 56 5.21 -12.29 0.79
CA ALA A 56 6.50 -12.72 1.30
C ALA A 56 7.35 -11.47 1.56
N LEU A 57 7.95 -11.34 2.75
CA LEU A 57 8.80 -10.23 3.15
C LEU A 57 10.21 -10.74 3.48
N ARG A 58 11.23 -10.00 3.06
CA ARG A 58 12.64 -10.30 3.29
C ARG A 58 13.48 -9.06 3.53
N GLY A 59 14.71 -9.27 3.99
CA GLY A 59 15.71 -8.20 4.11
C GLY A 59 15.40 -7.17 5.21
N PHE A 60 14.43 -7.43 6.08
CA PHE A 60 14.17 -6.60 7.26
C PHE A 60 15.00 -7.04 8.45
N ALA A 61 15.40 -6.09 9.30
CA ALA A 61 16.18 -6.38 10.49
C ALA A 61 15.37 -7.29 11.46
N PRO A 62 15.90 -8.48 11.84
CA PRO A 62 15.22 -9.38 12.78
C PRO A 62 14.89 -8.68 14.11
N GLY A 63 13.68 -8.90 14.62
CA GLY A 63 13.23 -8.32 15.89
C GLY A 63 12.95 -6.80 15.85
N ALA A 64 13.21 -6.12 14.74
CA ALA A 64 12.94 -4.69 14.61
C ALA A 64 11.44 -4.44 14.41
N TRP A 65 10.85 -3.57 15.24
CA TRP A 65 9.45 -3.16 15.14
C TRP A 65 9.14 -2.40 13.86
N ARG A 66 10.13 -1.73 13.29
CA ARG A 66 10.06 -1.02 12.01
C ARG A 66 11.32 -1.26 11.23
N ALA A 67 11.18 -1.63 9.97
CA ALA A 67 12.32 -1.87 9.09
C ALA A 67 11.92 -1.67 7.63
N VAL A 68 12.93 -1.38 6.79
CA VAL A 68 12.79 -1.51 5.35
C VAL A 68 12.70 -3.00 5.02
N ALA A 69 11.86 -3.37 4.06
CA ALA A 69 11.71 -4.73 3.58
C ALA A 69 11.47 -4.74 2.06
N GLU A 70 11.92 -5.82 1.44
CA GLU A 70 11.50 -6.21 0.09
C GLU A 70 10.43 -7.29 0.21
N GLY A 71 9.59 -7.40 -0.79
CA GLY A 71 8.58 -8.43 -0.80
C GLY A 71 7.98 -8.76 -2.14
N ILE A 72 7.21 -9.84 -2.13
CA ILE A 72 6.42 -10.30 -3.27
C ILE A 72 4.96 -10.36 -2.84
N LEU A 73 4.11 -9.62 -3.53
CA LEU A 73 2.66 -9.73 -3.42
C LEU A 73 2.16 -10.74 -4.46
N VAL A 74 1.36 -11.70 -4.01
CA VAL A 74 0.77 -12.75 -4.87
C VAL A 74 -0.75 -12.65 -4.81
N PRO A 75 -1.45 -12.51 -5.95
CA PRO A 75 -2.89 -12.29 -5.93
C PRO A 75 -3.62 -13.56 -5.51
N GLY A 76 -4.60 -13.44 -4.62
CA GLY A 76 -5.49 -14.54 -4.29
C GLY A 76 -6.34 -14.97 -5.49
N GLN A 77 -6.81 -16.23 -5.49
CA GLN A 77 -7.74 -16.72 -6.49
C GLN A 77 -9.02 -15.86 -6.50
N GLY A 78 -9.44 -15.41 -7.68
CA GLY A 78 -10.61 -14.52 -7.84
C GLY A 78 -10.40 -13.05 -7.46
N HIS A 79 -9.26 -12.68 -6.85
CA HIS A 79 -8.96 -11.32 -6.38
C HIS A 79 -7.93 -10.61 -7.27
N ARG A 80 -7.95 -10.90 -8.57
CA ARG A 80 -7.08 -10.25 -9.56
C ARG A 80 -7.58 -8.86 -9.92
N ALA A 81 -6.69 -8.02 -10.43
CA ALA A 81 -6.93 -6.64 -10.84
C ALA A 81 -7.08 -5.62 -9.69
N GLN A 82 -6.36 -5.82 -8.58
CA GLN A 82 -6.18 -4.77 -7.59
C GLN A 82 -5.10 -3.78 -8.03
N GLN A 83 -5.33 -2.48 -7.86
CA GLN A 83 -4.33 -1.46 -8.15
C GLN A 83 -3.36 -1.31 -6.98
N VAL A 84 -2.07 -1.39 -7.25
CA VAL A 84 -1.01 -1.13 -6.26
C VAL A 84 -0.15 0.04 -6.72
N VAL A 85 0.03 1.02 -5.83
CA VAL A 85 0.84 2.22 -6.07
C VAL A 85 1.74 2.48 -4.86
N PRO A 86 2.87 3.19 -5.04
CA PRO A 86 3.57 3.80 -3.91
C PRO A 86 2.60 4.59 -3.03
N GLY A 87 2.75 4.45 -1.71
CA GLY A 87 1.83 4.98 -0.70
C GLY A 87 0.70 4.02 -0.29
N CYS A 88 0.47 2.93 -1.02
CA CYS A 88 -0.47 1.90 -0.57
C CYS A 88 -0.02 1.29 0.76
N ILE A 89 -1.00 1.03 1.63
CA ILE A 89 -0.80 0.23 2.84
C ILE A 89 -1.29 -1.18 2.56
N VAL A 90 -0.40 -2.16 2.72
CA VAL A 90 -0.73 -3.58 2.75
C VAL A 90 -0.85 -3.97 4.22
N VAL A 91 -2.03 -4.47 4.61
CA VAL A 91 -2.24 -4.98 5.98
C VAL A 91 -1.84 -6.44 5.99
N VAL A 92 -0.77 -6.76 6.72
CA VAL A 92 -0.26 -8.13 6.85
C VAL A 92 -1.00 -8.81 7.99
N THR A 93 -1.43 -10.05 7.75
CA THR A 93 -2.30 -10.80 8.65
C THR A 93 -1.78 -12.19 8.94
N GLU A 94 -2.05 -12.68 10.15
CA GLU A 94 -1.97 -14.10 10.50
C GLU A 94 -3.40 -14.61 10.72
N GLY A 95 -3.92 -15.39 9.76
CA GLY A 95 -5.36 -15.63 9.66
C GLY A 95 -6.09 -14.33 9.31
N VAL A 96 -7.11 -13.95 10.08
CA VAL A 96 -7.82 -12.67 9.92
C VAL A 96 -7.25 -11.53 10.78
N ARG A 97 -6.27 -11.83 11.64
CA ARG A 97 -5.72 -10.87 12.60
C ARG A 97 -4.62 -10.02 11.95
N PRO A 98 -4.73 -8.68 11.92
CA PRO A 98 -3.62 -7.81 11.52
C PRO A 98 -2.43 -7.96 12.46
N VAL A 99 -1.24 -8.12 11.91
CA VAL A 99 0.03 -8.24 12.66
C VAL A 99 1.08 -7.23 12.22
N ALA A 100 0.95 -6.66 11.02
CA ALA A 100 1.81 -5.58 10.56
C ALA A 100 1.12 -4.72 9.49
N LEU A 101 1.70 -3.55 9.28
CA LEU A 101 1.40 -2.65 8.17
C LEU A 101 2.65 -2.54 7.31
N PHE A 102 2.52 -2.76 6.00
CA PHE A 102 3.59 -2.54 5.04
C PHE A 102 3.21 -1.37 4.13
N THR A 103 4.00 -0.31 4.18
CA THR A 103 3.83 0.85 3.30
C THR A 103 4.65 0.63 2.04
N VAL A 104 3.99 0.53 0.89
CA VAL A 104 4.64 0.35 -0.41
C VAL A 104 5.32 1.65 -0.80
N GLU A 105 6.62 1.60 -1.10
CA GLU A 105 7.41 2.72 -1.60
C GLU A 105 7.75 2.54 -3.08
N GLU A 106 8.02 1.30 -3.49
CA GLU A 106 8.28 0.93 -4.88
C GLU A 106 7.46 -0.32 -5.23
N VAL A 107 7.03 -0.43 -6.49
CA VAL A 107 6.27 -1.58 -7.00
C VAL A 107 6.62 -1.83 -8.47
N SER A 108 6.83 -3.09 -8.82
CA SER A 108 7.07 -3.54 -10.19
C SER A 108 6.35 -4.86 -10.45
N ALA A 109 5.82 -5.03 -11.67
CA ALA A 109 5.23 -6.32 -12.06
C ALA A 109 6.31 -7.41 -12.16
N LEU A 110 5.96 -8.64 -11.79
CA LEU A 110 6.81 -9.81 -12.01
C LEU A 110 6.31 -10.61 -13.22
N ALA A 111 7.26 -11.10 -14.01
CA ALA A 111 7.02 -12.10 -15.04
C ALA A 111 6.71 -13.46 -14.39
N ALA A 112 6.24 -14.41 -15.19
CA ALA A 112 5.89 -15.74 -14.70
C ALA A 112 7.10 -16.52 -14.12
N ASP A 113 8.32 -16.15 -14.53
CA ASP A 113 9.58 -16.70 -14.03
C ASP A 113 10.11 -16.00 -12.77
N GLY A 114 9.38 -15.00 -12.25
CA GLY A 114 9.75 -14.23 -11.06
C GLY A 114 10.69 -13.06 -11.32
N THR A 115 11.06 -12.78 -12.57
CA THR A 115 11.87 -11.60 -12.91
C THR A 115 11.04 -10.33 -12.94
N ALA A 116 11.63 -9.19 -12.57
CA ALA A 116 10.96 -7.91 -12.69
C ALA A 116 10.72 -7.57 -14.16
N VAL A 117 9.46 -7.34 -14.53
CA VAL A 117 9.11 -6.79 -15.82
C VAL A 117 9.50 -5.32 -15.78
N ALA A 118 10.46 -4.93 -16.63
CA ALA A 118 10.74 -3.53 -16.86
C ALA A 118 9.43 -2.85 -17.28
N GLU A 119 8.95 -1.87 -16.51
CA GLU A 119 7.86 -1.03 -17.00
C GLU A 119 8.32 -0.42 -18.32
N PRO A 120 7.48 -0.41 -19.38
CA PRO A 120 7.77 0.42 -20.53
C PRO A 120 7.84 1.85 -19.99
N ARG A 121 9.06 2.38 -19.87
CA ARG A 121 9.30 3.78 -19.54
C ARG A 121 8.39 4.57 -20.47
N ALA A 122 7.36 5.21 -19.91
CA ALA A 122 6.57 6.17 -20.66
C ALA A 122 7.62 7.09 -21.30
N ALA A 123 7.71 7.06 -22.64
CA ALA A 123 8.57 7.98 -23.34
C ALA A 123 8.22 9.36 -22.79
N ASP A 124 9.23 10.10 -22.34
CA ASP A 124 9.08 11.50 -21.98
C ASP A 124 8.43 12.17 -23.19
N THR A 125 7.10 12.28 -23.15
CA THR A 125 6.35 13.14 -24.04
C THR A 125 6.67 14.51 -23.51
N SER A 126 7.84 14.99 -23.92
CA SER A 126 8.19 16.40 -23.87
C SER A 126 6.98 17.15 -24.42
N ILE A 127 6.23 17.77 -23.52
CA ILE A 127 5.13 18.65 -23.85
C ILE A 127 5.78 19.86 -24.52
N THR A 128 6.04 19.75 -25.82
CA THR A 128 6.42 20.83 -26.70
C THR A 128 5.14 21.61 -27.00
N GLY A 129 4.71 22.44 -26.05
CA GLY A 129 3.47 23.19 -26.22
C GLY A 129 3.06 24.22 -25.16
N LEU A 130 3.88 24.51 -24.14
CA LEU A 130 3.57 25.59 -23.19
C LEU A 130 4.42 26.84 -23.49
N THR A 131 4.03 27.57 -24.52
CA THR A 131 4.35 28.99 -24.65
C THR A 131 3.40 29.80 -23.78
N ALA A 132 3.98 30.39 -22.73
CA ALA A 132 3.68 31.68 -22.11
C ALA A 132 2.23 32.06 -21.75
N ASP A 133 2.07 32.23 -20.42
CA ASP A 133 1.49 33.41 -19.76
C ASP A 133 -0.04 33.50 -19.58
N ALA A 134 -0.49 33.10 -18.38
CA ALA A 134 -1.69 33.62 -17.76
C ALA A 134 -1.44 33.75 -16.24
N PRO A 135 -1.54 34.95 -15.63
CA PRO A 135 -1.29 35.10 -14.20
C PRO A 135 -2.39 34.39 -13.39
N TYR A 136 -1.93 33.56 -12.47
CA TYR A 136 -2.71 32.79 -11.52
C TYR A 136 -3.70 33.69 -10.74
N ARG A 137 -5.00 33.52 -10.96
CA ARG A 137 -6.05 34.11 -10.11
C ARG A 137 -6.26 33.20 -8.89
N HIS A 138 -5.98 33.70 -7.69
CA HIS A 138 -6.44 33.08 -6.46
C HIS A 138 -7.98 33.05 -6.41
N SER A 139 -8.57 31.86 -6.43
CA SER A 139 -9.98 31.65 -6.12
C SER A 139 -10.21 31.80 -4.61
N THR A 140 -10.77 32.93 -4.19
CA THR A 140 -11.29 33.13 -2.82
C THR A 140 -12.70 32.58 -2.72
N ALA A 141 -12.83 31.26 -2.55
CA ALA A 141 -14.11 30.63 -2.19
C ALA A 141 -14.15 30.40 -0.67
N ALA A 142 -14.32 31.48 0.09
CA ALA A 142 -14.83 31.41 1.45
C ALA A 142 -16.30 31.79 1.39
N ALA A 143 -17.21 30.81 1.42
CA ALA A 143 -18.63 31.08 1.54
C ALA A 143 -19.33 30.07 2.45
N ARG A 144 -19.49 30.53 3.70
CA ARG A 144 -20.76 30.54 4.45
C ARG A 144 -21.36 29.18 4.82
N TRP A 145 -20.93 28.67 5.97
CA TRP A 145 -21.81 27.90 6.85
C TRP A 145 -22.49 28.88 7.82
N THR A 146 -23.79 29.10 7.63
CA THR A 146 -24.66 29.68 8.66
C THR A 146 -25.93 28.86 8.69
N THR A 147 -26.07 28.08 9.74
CA THR A 147 -27.28 27.35 10.14
C THR A 147 -28.38 28.37 10.49
N PRO A 148 -29.64 28.22 10.02
CA PRO A 148 -30.73 29.02 10.55
C PRO A 148 -31.14 28.47 11.93
N GLU A 149 -30.96 29.30 12.95
CA GLU A 149 -31.56 29.17 14.27
C GLU A 149 -33.05 29.51 14.16
N THR A 150 -33.92 28.50 14.29
CA THR A 150 -35.36 28.71 14.35
C THR A 150 -35.74 29.16 15.75
N ALA A 151 -36.00 30.45 15.92
CA ALA A 151 -36.77 30.99 17.03
C ALA A 151 -37.93 31.83 16.49
N ALA A 152 -39.17 31.35 16.69
CA ALA A 152 -40.18 32.06 17.48
C ALA A 152 -41.62 31.55 17.25
N VAL A 153 -42.22 31.12 18.36
CA VAL A 153 -43.53 31.55 18.90
C VAL A 153 -44.79 31.37 18.04
N SER A 154 -45.71 30.55 18.57
CA SER A 154 -47.08 30.97 18.92
C SER A 154 -47.51 30.27 20.20
#